data_AF-A0A1H5NC85-F1
#
_entry.id   AF-A0A1H5NC85-F1
#
_cell.length_a   1.000
_cell.length_b   1.000
_cell.length_c   1.000
_cell.angle_alpha   90.00
_cell.angle_beta   90.00
_cell.angle_gamma   90.00
#
_symmetry.space_group_name_H-M   'P 1'
#
loop_
_entity.id
_entity.type
_entity.pdbx_description
1 polymer ?
#
loop_
_entity_poly.entity_id
_entity_poly.type
_entity_poly.pdbx_seq_one_letter_code
_entity_poly.pdbx_strand_id
1 'polypeptide(L)'
;MIDDSEDLDDRVYGRAAADLAAMREPDLSDFEPGEVDEAMLRAFETSGPRPEWLDDLRGRITRDSGSQTRLEEADPDEFPFRVKEFAASYHRLVNTSGATQLLVMGPFRPPFQFMAPDADPQGGTGDS
;
A
#
# COMPACT_ATOMS: atom_id res chain seq x y z
N MET A 1 26.46 12.34 -13.07
CA MET A 1 25.41 13.10 -12.38
C MET A 1 24.50 12.03 -11.85
N ILE A 2 24.58 11.72 -10.56
CA ILE A 2 23.57 10.87 -9.94
C ILE A 2 22.35 11.76 -9.85
N ASP A 3 21.23 11.32 -10.40
CA ASP A 3 20.00 12.09 -10.41
C ASP A 3 19.46 12.06 -8.99
N ASP A 4 19.48 13.19 -8.27
CA ASP A 4 19.00 13.29 -6.87
C ASP A 4 17.56 12.76 -6.70
N SER A 5 16.81 12.63 -7.80
CA SER A 5 15.46 12.07 -7.83
C SER A 5 15.41 10.55 -7.65
N GLU A 6 16.42 9.81 -8.15
CA GLU A 6 16.48 8.33 -7.98
C GLU A 6 16.72 7.96 -6.50
N ASP A 7 17.54 8.74 -5.81
CA ASP A 7 17.75 8.62 -4.36
C ASP A 7 16.47 8.95 -3.57
N LEU A 8 15.69 9.94 -4.00
CA LEU A 8 14.41 10.27 -3.36
C LEU A 8 13.39 9.13 -3.48
N ASP A 9 13.18 8.67 -4.71
CA ASP A 9 12.25 7.60 -5.05
C ASP A 9 12.55 6.34 -4.23
N ASP A 10 13.83 5.93 -4.17
CA ASP A 10 14.23 4.74 -3.43
C ASP A 10 13.98 4.88 -1.92
N ARG A 11 14.19 6.07 -1.33
CA ARG A 11 13.87 6.32 0.08
C ARG A 11 12.38 6.23 0.36
N VAL A 12 11.54 6.86 -0.48
CA VAL A 12 10.07 6.87 -0.29
C VAL A 12 9.52 5.45 -0.46
N TYR A 13 9.87 4.77 -1.56
CA TYR A 13 9.39 3.41 -1.83
C TYR A 13 9.96 2.41 -0.83
N GLY A 14 11.22 2.56 -0.44
CA GLY A 14 11.86 1.73 0.58
C GLY A 14 11.19 1.87 1.95
N ARG A 15 10.87 3.10 2.37
CA ARG A 15 10.11 3.32 3.62
C ARG A 15 8.72 2.70 3.55
N ALA A 16 7.98 2.94 2.46
CA ALA A 16 6.66 2.35 2.28
C ALA A 16 6.71 0.81 2.30
N ALA A 17 7.66 0.21 1.58
CA ALA A 17 7.83 -1.24 1.56
C ALA A 17 8.13 -1.82 2.95
N ALA A 18 9.00 -1.17 3.73
CA ALA A 18 9.36 -1.61 5.08
C ALA A 18 8.16 -1.56 6.05
N ASP A 19 7.34 -0.50 5.99
CA ASP A 19 6.14 -0.38 6.82
C ASP A 19 5.07 -1.40 6.40
N LEU A 20 4.85 -1.59 5.09
CA LEU A 20 3.93 -2.60 4.56
C LEU A 20 4.38 -4.02 4.89
N ALA A 21 5.69 -4.30 4.85
CA ALA A 21 6.27 -5.58 5.27
C ALA A 21 5.94 -5.90 6.74
N ALA A 22 5.89 -4.87 7.59
CA ALA A 22 5.49 -4.96 8.99
C ALA A 22 3.97 -4.93 9.21
N MET A 23 3.14 -4.99 8.15
CA MET A 23 1.68 -4.86 8.22
C MET A 23 1.23 -3.54 8.86
N ARG A 24 1.95 -2.44 8.57
CA ARG A 24 1.65 -1.09 9.07
C ARG A 24 1.40 -0.14 7.91
N GLU A 25 0.51 0.83 8.15
CA GLU A 25 0.31 1.91 7.19
C GLU A 25 1.63 2.70 7.06
N PRO A 26 2.13 2.94 5.84
CA PRO A 26 3.34 3.70 5.61
C PRO A 26 3.34 5.08 6.27
N ASP A 27 4.32 5.30 7.13
CA ASP A 27 4.55 6.62 7.71
C ASP A 27 5.59 7.37 6.87
N LEU A 28 5.08 8.24 6.01
CA LEU A 28 5.85 9.12 5.12
C LEU A 28 5.92 10.56 5.64
N SER A 29 5.60 10.79 6.92
CA SER A 29 5.61 12.14 7.50
C SER A 29 7.01 12.75 7.64
N ASP A 30 8.05 11.92 7.58
CA ASP A 30 9.46 12.34 7.58
C ASP A 30 9.93 12.96 6.25
N PHE A 31 9.13 12.84 5.18
CA PHE A 31 9.42 13.41 3.85
C PHE A 31 8.70 14.74 3.63
N GLU A 32 9.30 15.63 2.84
CA GLU A 32 8.67 16.91 2.54
C GLU A 32 7.34 16.72 1.77
N PRO A 33 6.36 17.62 1.95
CA PRO A 33 5.05 17.57 1.30
C PRO A 33 5.08 17.21 -0.20
N GLY A 34 5.98 17.83 -0.96
CA GLY A 34 6.09 17.62 -2.41
C GLY A 34 6.98 16.44 -2.84
N GLU A 35 7.88 15.96 -1.97
CA GLU A 35 8.78 14.84 -2.29
C GLU A 35 7.99 13.54 -2.48
N VAL A 36 7.02 13.29 -1.59
CA VAL A 36 6.16 12.10 -1.68
C VAL A 36 5.29 12.16 -2.92
N ASP A 37 4.67 13.30 -3.20
CA ASP A 37 3.79 13.45 -4.36
C ASP A 37 4.59 13.27 -5.67
N GLU A 38 5.81 13.80 -5.75
CA GLU A 38 6.69 13.65 -6.91
C GLU A 38 7.07 12.18 -7.15
N ALA A 39 7.49 11.46 -6.10
CA ALA A 39 7.80 10.04 -6.20
C ALA A 39 6.55 9.24 -6.60
N MET A 40 5.41 9.46 -5.95
CA MET A 40 4.18 8.72 -6.24
C MET A 40 3.64 9.00 -7.65
N LEU A 41 3.81 10.21 -8.19
CA LEU A 41 3.50 10.53 -9.58
C LEU A 41 4.40 9.82 -10.60
N ARG A 42 5.63 9.44 -10.22
CA ARG A 42 6.49 8.59 -11.06
C ARG A 42 6.05 7.13 -10.99
N ALA A 43 5.64 6.67 -9.82
CA ALA A 43 5.15 5.30 -9.59
C ALA A 43 3.81 5.00 -10.27
N PHE A 44 3.00 6.03 -10.55
CA PHE A 44 1.65 5.89 -11.11
C PHE A 44 1.53 6.40 -12.55
N GLU A 45 0.61 5.80 -13.28
CA GLU A 45 0.08 6.28 -14.55
C GLU A 45 -1.41 6.61 -14.39
N THR A 46 -2.02 7.16 -15.44
CA THR A 46 -3.46 7.50 -15.48
C THR A 46 -4.38 6.35 -15.09
N SER A 47 -3.99 5.10 -15.35
CA SER A 47 -4.80 3.91 -15.10
C SER A 47 -4.51 3.19 -13.78
N GLY A 48 -3.50 3.61 -13.03
CA GLY A 48 -3.05 2.89 -11.82
C GLY A 48 -1.53 2.89 -11.66
N PRO A 49 -0.99 2.12 -10.71
CA PRO A 49 0.45 1.99 -10.52
C PRO A 49 1.11 1.35 -11.75
N ARG A 50 2.33 1.78 -12.05
CA ARG A 50 3.16 1.17 -13.09
C ARG A 50 3.43 -0.29 -12.71
N PRO A 51 3.28 -1.26 -13.63
CA PRO A 51 3.49 -2.68 -13.32
C PRO A 51 4.88 -2.97 -12.78
N GLU A 52 5.93 -2.36 -13.35
CA GLU A 52 7.32 -2.54 -12.92
C GLU A 52 7.56 -2.05 -11.49
N TRP A 53 6.96 -0.91 -11.12
CA TRP A 53 7.05 -0.37 -9.77
C TRP A 53 6.27 -1.24 -8.77
N LEU A 54 5.07 -1.69 -9.15
CA LEU A 54 4.26 -2.55 -8.28
C LEU A 54 4.95 -3.89 -8.02
N ASP A 55 5.61 -4.47 -9.02
CA ASP A 55 6.37 -5.70 -8.87
C ASP A 55 7.63 -5.50 -8.03
N ASP A 56 8.32 -4.36 -8.16
CA ASP A 56 9.43 -3.99 -7.27
C ASP A 56 8.96 -3.84 -5.82
N LEU A 57 7.84 -3.12 -5.59
CA LEU A 57 7.24 -2.96 -4.27
C LEU A 57 6.89 -4.32 -3.64
N ARG A 58 6.23 -5.21 -4.40
CA ARG A 58 5.93 -6.60 -3.96
C ARG A 58 7.19 -7.37 -3.57
N GLY A 59 8.25 -7.22 -4.39
CA GLY A 59 9.56 -7.82 -4.14
C GLY A 59 10.18 -7.33 -2.84
N ARG A 60 10.19 -6.00 -2.62
CA ARG A 60 10.70 -5.37 -1.38
C ARG A 60 9.91 -5.82 -0.15
N ILE A 61 8.57 -5.78 -0.19
CA ILE A 61 7.71 -6.24 0.91
C ILE A 61 8.01 -7.70 1.28
N THR A 62 8.10 -8.57 0.28
CA THR A 62 8.39 -9.99 0.49
C THR A 62 9.78 -10.18 1.08
N ARG A 63 10.79 -9.47 0.58
CA ARG A 63 12.17 -9.55 1.07
C ARG A 63 12.29 -9.04 2.51
N ASP A 64 11.75 -7.85 2.78
CA ASP A 64 11.93 -7.13 4.04
C ASP A 64 11.12 -7.77 5.17
N SER A 65 10.02 -8.46 4.84
CA SER A 65 9.27 -9.31 5.78
C SER A 65 9.87 -10.71 5.97
N GLY A 66 10.96 -11.07 5.29
CA GLY A 66 11.48 -12.44 5.33
C GLY A 66 10.50 -13.48 4.76
N SER A 67 9.78 -13.12 3.68
CA SER A 67 8.72 -13.89 3.02
C SER A 67 7.46 -14.12 3.84
N GLN A 68 7.27 -13.38 4.93
CA GLN A 68 6.11 -13.51 5.82
C GLN A 68 4.90 -12.71 5.36
N THR A 69 5.10 -11.59 4.66
CA THR A 69 4.04 -10.69 4.18
C THR A 69 4.09 -10.61 2.66
N ARG A 70 2.92 -10.65 2.01
CA ARG A 70 2.77 -10.53 0.56
C ARG A 70 1.72 -9.48 0.23
N LEU A 71 1.92 -8.80 -0.89
CA LEU A 71 0.95 -7.84 -1.44
C LEU A 71 0.24 -8.47 -2.64
N GLU A 72 -1.05 -8.69 -2.49
CA GLU A 72 -1.94 -9.29 -3.49
C GLU A 72 -2.86 -8.21 -4.10
N GLU A 73 -3.36 -8.47 -5.30
CA GLU A 73 -4.49 -7.71 -5.84
C GLU A 73 -5.76 -8.07 -5.05
N ALA A 74 -6.59 -7.06 -4.76
CA ALA A 74 -7.83 -7.23 -4.05
C ALA A 74 -9.01 -6.83 -4.94
N ASP A 75 -10.16 -7.46 -4.74
CA ASP A 75 -11.36 -7.07 -5.46
C ASP A 75 -11.86 -5.74 -4.87
N PRO A 76 -12.13 -4.70 -5.69
CA PRO A 76 -12.67 -3.44 -5.19
C PRO A 76 -13.98 -3.58 -4.39
N ASP A 77 -14.72 -4.68 -4.56
CA ASP A 77 -15.93 -5.00 -3.80
C ASP A 77 -15.64 -5.50 -2.37
N GLU A 78 -14.40 -5.87 -2.04
CA GLU A 78 -13.97 -6.17 -0.66
C GLU A 78 -13.84 -4.90 0.21
N PHE A 79 -13.85 -3.71 -0.41
CA PHE A 79 -13.64 -2.44 0.28
C PHE A 79 -14.96 -1.80 0.71
N PRO A 80 -15.06 -1.31 1.97
CA PRO A 80 -16.31 -0.76 2.51
C PRO A 80 -16.81 0.48 1.76
N PHE A 81 -15.88 1.20 1.13
CA PHE A 81 -16.20 2.25 0.17
C PHE A 81 -15.09 2.34 -0.88
N ARG A 82 -15.49 2.57 -2.12
CA ARG A 82 -14.55 2.84 -3.21
C ARG A 82 -14.02 4.27 -3.06
N VAL A 83 -12.71 4.40 -3.02
CA VAL A 83 -12.06 5.70 -3.03
C VAL A 83 -12.20 6.28 -4.45
N LYS A 84 -12.76 7.49 -4.56
CA LYS A 84 -12.92 8.21 -5.83
C LYS A 84 -11.63 8.94 -6.24
N GLU A 85 -10.49 8.32 -5.98
CA GLU A 85 -9.20 8.90 -6.34
C GLU A 85 -8.77 8.45 -7.73
N PHE A 86 -8.15 9.37 -8.45
CA PHE A 86 -7.61 9.12 -9.77
C PHE A 86 -6.47 8.09 -9.67
N ALA A 87 -6.49 7.08 -10.54
CA ALA A 87 -5.51 5.99 -10.56
C ALA A 87 -5.43 5.16 -9.26
N ALA A 88 -6.47 5.19 -8.41
CA ALA A 88 -6.53 4.37 -7.21
C ALA A 88 -6.44 2.87 -7.55
N SER A 89 -5.64 2.13 -6.80
CA SER A 89 -5.47 0.70 -6.93
C SER A 89 -5.72 -0.03 -5.62
N TYR A 90 -6.31 -1.21 -5.70
CA TYR A 90 -6.88 -1.95 -4.57
C TYR A 90 -6.08 -3.22 -4.35
N HIS A 91 -5.54 -3.34 -3.14
CA HIS A 91 -4.64 -4.42 -2.78
C HIS A 91 -4.93 -4.97 -1.38
N ARG A 92 -4.37 -6.14 -1.10
CA ARG A 92 -4.43 -6.77 0.20
C ARG A 92 -3.06 -7.23 0.62
N LEU A 93 -2.64 -6.84 1.82
CA LEU A 93 -1.52 -7.48 2.49
C LEU A 93 -2.01 -8.77 3.15
N VAL A 94 -1.26 -9.85 2.94
CA VAL A 94 -1.51 -11.16 3.55
C VAL A 94 -0.25 -11.60 4.28
N ASN A 95 -0.38 -11.86 5.58
CA ASN A 95 0.68 -12.43 6.39
C ASN A 95 0.51 -13.95 6.52
N THR A 96 1.63 -14.69 6.59
CA THR A 96 1.64 -16.14 6.84
C THR A 96 0.95 -16.57 8.14
N SER A 97 0.77 -15.66 9.10
CA SER A 97 -0.02 -15.89 10.33
C SER A 97 -1.54 -15.94 10.09
N GLY A 98 -2.00 -15.55 8.89
CA GLY A 98 -3.42 -15.40 8.55
C GLY A 98 -3.95 -13.98 8.74
N ALA A 99 -3.15 -13.04 9.25
CA ALA A 99 -3.55 -11.64 9.32
C ALA A 99 -3.63 -11.03 7.90
N THR A 100 -4.72 -10.30 7.63
CA THR A 100 -4.93 -9.60 6.37
C THR A 100 -5.22 -8.12 6.60
N GLN A 101 -4.86 -7.29 5.63
CA GLN A 101 -5.11 -5.85 5.68
C GLN A 101 -5.40 -5.32 4.28
N LEU A 102 -6.56 -4.69 4.10
CA LEU A 102 -6.91 -4.01 2.85
C LEU A 102 -6.13 -2.71 2.73
N LEU A 103 -5.59 -2.47 1.54
CA LEU A 103 -4.76 -1.33 1.19
C LEU A 103 -5.29 -0.69 -0.09
N VAL A 104 -5.58 0.61 -0.03
CA VAL A 104 -5.75 1.44 -1.22
C VAL A 104 -4.45 2.17 -1.46
N MET A 105 -3.97 2.16 -2.70
CA MET A 105 -2.82 2.93 -3.13
C MET A 105 -3.23 3.97 -4.17
N GLY A 106 -2.62 5.14 -4.12
CA GLY A 106 -2.86 6.21 -5.07
C GLY A 106 -1.71 7.21 -5.15
N PRO A 107 -1.73 8.08 -6.17
CA PRO A 107 -0.63 9.01 -6.43
C PRO A 107 -0.60 10.21 -5.46
N PHE A 108 -1.66 10.45 -4.69
CA PHE A 108 -1.81 11.65 -3.85
C PHE A 108 -1.98 11.31 -2.37
N ARG A 109 -1.83 12.31 -1.50
CA ARG A 109 -1.83 12.09 -0.04
C ARG A 109 -3.22 11.77 0.54
N PRO A 110 -3.33 10.72 1.38
CA PRO A 110 -2.29 9.74 1.70
C PRO A 110 -2.13 8.67 0.58
N PRO A 111 -0.89 8.41 0.10
CA PRO A 111 -0.68 7.51 -1.05
C PRO A 111 -0.87 6.03 -0.73
N PHE A 112 -0.86 5.69 0.56
CA PHE A 112 -1.15 4.36 1.08
C PHE A 112 -2.16 4.54 2.19
N GLN A 113 -3.30 3.87 2.07
CA GLN A 113 -4.36 3.93 3.06
C GLN A 113 -4.86 2.53 3.41
N PHE A 114 -4.75 2.19 4.68
CA PHE A 114 -5.35 0.99 5.22
C PHE A 114 -6.84 1.19 5.43
N MET A 115 -7.61 0.24 4.93
CA MET A 115 -9.04 0.23 5.09
C MET A 115 -9.35 -0.82 6.14
N ALA A 116 -10.09 -0.43 7.18
CA ALA A 116 -10.65 -1.43 8.09
C ALA A 116 -11.48 -2.40 7.23
N PRO A 117 -11.29 -3.73 7.35
CA PRO A 117 -12.28 -4.64 6.82
C PRO A 117 -13.62 -4.24 7.42
N ASP A 118 -14.69 -4.28 6.62
CA ASP A 118 -16.03 -4.07 7.16
C ASP A 118 -16.16 -5.01 8.37
N ALA A 119 -16.29 -4.44 9.56
CA ALA A 119 -16.48 -5.22 10.76
C ALA A 119 -17.84 -5.85 10.59
N ASP A 120 -17.86 -7.07 10.04
CA ASP A 120 -19.08 -7.83 9.83
C ASP A 120 -19.89 -7.76 11.14
N PRO A 121 -21.11 -7.19 11.15
CA PRO A 121 -21.95 -7.16 12.34
C PRO A 121 -22.53 -8.56 12.65
N GLN A 122 -21.75 -9.61 12.47
CA GLN A 122 -22.04 -10.97 12.94
C GLN A 122 -21.24 -11.28 14.21
N GLY A 123 -21.36 -10.39 15.19
CA GLY A 123 -21.28 -10.77 16.60
C GLY A 123 -22.49 -11.64 16.93
N GLY A 124 -22.39 -12.93 16.62
CA GLY A 124 -23.32 -13.93 17.10
C GLY A 124 -23.46 -13.81 18.62
N THR A 125 -24.64 -13.39 19.07
CA THR A 125 -25.11 -13.73 20.42
C THR A 125 -26.17 -14.80 20.23
N GLY A 126 -25.71 -15.99 19.89
CA GLY A 126 -26.38 -17.20 20.34
C GLY A 126 -25.96 -17.40 21.78
N ASP A 127 -26.78 -16.97 22.73
CA ASP A 127 -26.74 -17.46 24.09
C ASP A 127 -28.15 -17.73 24.59
N SER A 128 -28.40 -19.04 24.77
CA SER A 128 -29.23 -19.72 25.77
C SER A 128 -30.73 -19.44 25.88
#